data_AF-A0A7S4UK30-F1
#
_entry.id   AF-A0A7S4UK30-F1
#
_cell.length_a   1.000
_cell.length_b   1.000
_cell.length_c   1.000
_cell.angle_alpha   90.00
_cell.angle_beta   90.00
_cell.angle_gamma   90.00
#
_symmetry.space_group_name_H-M   'P 1'
#
loop_
_entity.id
_entity.type
_entity.pdbx_description
1 polymer ?
#
loop_
_entity_poly.entity_id
_entity_poly.type
_entity_poly.pdbx_seq_one_letter_code
_entity_poly.pdbx_strand_id
1 'polypeptide(L)'
;AGSECLWRAGDWSACGAPCGEGRQHRNVSCAGGRPGDCAGPGPALQQACRASAGCDWSVSAWGPCSSRCGSGTRERSVLCPGGVGGLCRGAAPRDAEPCREISGCTWRAAEWTPCDGACQPQTRQVWCPTGRPAECPAIEPSPLQSCSDGACANASGVEALALELTLQLGAQPAAGTVQRMVAASRQSLSQVLGIRPSLVTVEVLGGGPRRLGALPGPQLTLLARVEQPSSGALALLGSLAGRGAVSRRLWRDLLARGLAVSGLEAGPA
;
A
#
# COMPACT_ATOMS: atom_id res chain seq x y z
N ALA A 1 -3.57 40.84 83.56
CA ALA A 1 -3.00 39.99 82.49
C ALA A 1 -3.77 40.31 81.22
N GLY A 2 -3.15 41.00 80.27
CA GLY A 2 -3.75 41.21 78.96
C GLY A 2 -3.75 39.87 78.22
N SER A 3 -4.93 39.32 77.94
CA SER A 3 -5.04 38.19 77.04
C SER A 3 -4.73 38.70 75.62
N GLU A 4 -3.48 38.57 75.18
CA GLU A 4 -3.13 38.73 73.77
C GLU A 4 -3.95 37.71 72.97
N CYS A 5 -4.96 38.16 72.21
CA CYS A 5 -5.69 37.25 71.33
C CYS A 5 -4.74 36.81 70.20
N LEU A 6 -4.49 35.50 70.12
CA LEU A 6 -3.64 34.91 69.10
C LEU A 6 -4.50 34.40 67.94
N TRP A 7 -4.11 34.73 66.70
CA TRP A 7 -4.71 34.13 65.50
C TRP A 7 -4.46 32.62 65.46
N ARG A 8 -5.51 31.85 65.21
CA ARG A 8 -5.46 30.40 64.99
C ARG A 8 -5.92 30.09 63.57
N ALA A 9 -5.04 29.47 62.80
CA ALA A 9 -5.38 28.94 61.49
C ALA A 9 -5.64 27.43 61.61
N GLY A 10 -6.75 26.97 61.05
CA GLY A 10 -7.03 25.54 60.89
C GLY A 10 -6.28 24.96 59.67
N ASP A 11 -6.47 23.65 59.47
CA ASP A 11 -5.92 22.95 58.32
C ASP A 11 -6.55 23.43 57.00
N TRP A 12 -5.79 23.29 55.92
CA TRP A 12 -6.29 23.57 54.57
C TRP A 12 -7.27 22.50 54.10
N SER A 13 -8.32 22.93 53.40
CA SER A 13 -9.24 22.07 52.68
C SER A 13 -8.53 21.32 51.56
N ALA A 14 -9.19 20.31 51.00
CA ALA A 14 -8.78 19.78 49.70
C ALA A 14 -8.74 20.91 48.65
N CYS A 15 -7.87 20.73 47.64
CA CYS A 15 -7.79 21.66 46.53
C CYS A 15 -9.14 21.68 45.77
N GLY A 16 -9.65 22.86 45.45
CA GLY A 16 -10.94 23.01 44.76
C GLY A 16 -10.93 22.51 43.31
N ALA A 17 -9.74 22.24 42.74
CA ALA A 17 -9.59 21.59 41.45
C ALA A 17 -9.13 20.13 41.67
N PRO A 18 -9.72 19.15 40.96
CA PRO A 18 -9.26 17.75 41.03
C PRO A 18 -7.90 17.56 40.33
N CYS A 19 -7.58 18.40 39.34
CA CYS A 19 -6.32 18.34 38.60
C CYS A 19 -5.85 19.75 38.24
N GLY A 20 -4.53 19.99 38.31
CA GLY A 20 -3.96 21.28 37.90
C GLY A 20 -3.90 22.30 39.03
N GLU A 21 -3.89 23.58 38.64
CA GLU A 21 -3.90 24.70 39.57
C GLU A 21 -5.32 24.94 40.11
N GLY A 22 -5.41 25.19 41.41
CA GLY A 22 -6.66 25.45 42.09
C GLY A 22 -6.47 26.32 43.33
N ARG A 23 -7.51 26.41 44.15
CA ARG A 23 -7.50 27.14 45.42
C ARG A 23 -8.02 26.25 46.55
N GLN A 24 -7.38 26.34 47.71
CA GLN A 24 -7.82 25.68 48.95
C GLN A 24 -8.06 26.73 50.03
N HIS A 25 -8.96 26.41 50.96
CA HIS A 25 -9.45 27.32 51.98
C HIS A 25 -9.13 26.77 53.37
N ARG A 26 -8.98 27.63 54.36
CA ARG A 26 -8.88 27.21 55.77
C ARG A 26 -9.71 28.12 56.64
N ASN A 27 -10.12 27.61 57.79
CA ASN A 27 -10.76 28.44 58.81
C ASN A 27 -9.69 29.23 59.60
N VAL A 28 -9.97 30.49 59.94
CA VAL A 28 -9.10 31.34 60.76
C VAL A 28 -9.95 31.98 61.86
N SER A 29 -9.53 31.83 63.11
CA SER A 29 -10.26 32.33 64.29
C SER A 29 -9.33 33.03 65.31
N CYS A 30 -9.87 33.93 66.11
CA CYS A 30 -9.19 34.61 67.22
C CYS A 30 -9.38 33.77 68.49
N ALA A 31 -8.29 33.30 69.09
CA ALA A 31 -8.34 32.55 70.34
C ALA A 31 -8.70 33.47 71.51
N GLY A 32 -10.00 33.60 71.80
CA GLY A 32 -10.51 34.35 72.95
C GLY A 32 -11.66 35.31 72.68
N GLY A 33 -12.12 35.48 71.43
CA GLY A 33 -13.18 36.46 71.15
C GLY A 33 -13.63 36.55 69.68
N ARG A 34 -14.43 37.58 69.37
CA ARG A 34 -14.95 37.87 68.03
C ARG A 34 -13.79 38.29 67.11
N PRO A 35 -13.89 38.16 65.77
CA PRO A 35 -12.80 38.43 64.83
C PRO A 35 -12.13 39.83 64.93
N GLY A 36 -12.77 40.80 65.59
CA GLY A 36 -12.22 42.13 65.85
C GLY A 36 -11.30 42.24 67.06
N ASP A 37 -11.13 41.17 67.85
CA ASP A 37 -10.38 41.17 69.11
C ASP A 37 -8.89 40.78 68.93
N CYS A 38 -8.49 40.31 67.74
CA CYS A 38 -7.09 40.04 67.37
C CYS A 38 -6.44 41.27 66.71
N ALA A 39 -5.23 41.64 67.14
CA ALA A 39 -4.44 42.70 66.50
C ALA A 39 -3.69 42.18 65.23
N GLY A 40 -3.60 43.03 64.19
CA GLY A 40 -2.84 42.76 62.97
C GLY A 40 -3.56 41.95 61.89
N PRO A 41 -3.01 41.87 60.66
CA PRO A 41 -3.63 41.13 59.56
C PRO A 41 -3.64 39.63 59.86
N GLY A 42 -4.82 39.01 59.77
CA GLY A 42 -4.98 37.58 59.97
C GLY A 42 -4.28 36.74 58.89
N PRO A 43 -3.96 35.46 59.17
CA PRO A 43 -3.44 34.54 58.18
C PRO A 43 -4.35 34.42 56.94
N ALA A 44 -3.78 34.13 55.77
CA ALA A 44 -4.56 33.99 54.53
C ALA A 44 -5.65 32.92 54.67
N LEU A 45 -6.88 33.25 54.25
CA LEU A 45 -8.04 32.34 54.22
C LEU A 45 -8.02 31.40 53.02
N GLN A 46 -7.27 31.77 51.97
CA GLN A 46 -7.19 31.05 50.71
C GLN A 46 -5.75 31.06 50.20
N GLN A 47 -5.30 29.95 49.64
CA GLN A 47 -4.02 29.88 48.93
C GLN A 47 -4.14 29.09 47.62
N ALA A 48 -3.21 29.33 46.70
CA ALA A 48 -3.05 28.51 45.52
C ALA A 48 -2.65 27.08 45.94
N CYS A 49 -3.19 26.09 45.24
CA CYS A 49 -2.83 24.69 45.38
C CYS A 49 -2.66 24.06 44.00
N ARG A 50 -1.92 22.95 43.96
CA ARG A 50 -1.75 22.14 42.75
C ARG A 50 -2.18 20.71 43.04
N ALA A 51 -3.23 20.24 42.39
CA ALA A 51 -3.78 18.90 42.59
C ALA A 51 -3.31 17.94 41.49
N SER A 52 -2.80 16.78 41.89
CA SER A 52 -2.44 15.67 40.99
C SER A 52 -3.40 14.48 41.10
N ALA A 53 -4.39 14.55 42.00
CA ALA A 53 -5.31 13.46 42.30
C ALA A 53 -6.45 13.39 41.26
N GLY A 54 -6.27 12.55 40.23
CA GLY A 54 -7.26 12.39 39.14
C GLY A 54 -6.86 13.08 37.83
N CYS A 55 -5.58 13.44 37.69
CA CYS A 55 -5.02 13.81 36.39
C CYS A 55 -4.75 12.54 35.58
N ASP A 56 -5.66 12.18 34.69
CA ASP A 56 -5.50 11.05 33.77
C ASP A 56 -5.26 11.52 32.33
N TRP A 57 -4.51 10.71 31.58
CA TRP A 57 -4.23 10.97 30.17
C TRP A 57 -5.50 10.77 29.34
N SER A 58 -5.87 11.78 28.55
CA SER A 58 -6.91 11.66 27.53
C SER A 58 -6.26 11.27 26.21
N VAL A 59 -6.74 10.17 25.61
CA VAL A 59 -6.15 9.58 24.40
C VAL A 59 -7.25 9.42 23.35
N SER A 60 -7.06 9.99 22.16
CA SER A 60 -7.98 9.79 21.05
C SER A 60 -7.76 8.45 20.35
N ALA A 61 -8.70 8.07 19.48
CA ALA A 61 -8.45 7.03 18.50
C ALA A 61 -7.28 7.43 17.58
N TRP A 62 -6.63 6.42 17.00
CA TRP A 62 -5.60 6.64 15.98
C TRP A 62 -6.19 7.27 14.72
N GLY A 63 -5.49 8.26 14.18
CA GLY A 63 -5.75 8.80 12.86
C GLY A 63 -5.39 7.82 11.73
N PRO A 64 -5.62 8.23 10.48
CA PRO A 64 -5.22 7.45 9.31
C PRO A 64 -3.70 7.33 9.23
N CYS A 65 -3.23 6.32 8.48
CA CYS A 65 -1.81 6.18 8.18
C CYS A 65 -1.35 7.34 7.28
N SER A 66 -0.17 7.89 7.54
CA SER A 66 0.41 8.98 6.73
C SER A 66 0.73 8.56 5.29
N SER A 67 0.94 7.26 5.06
CA SER A 67 1.12 6.69 3.72
C SER A 67 -0.10 5.87 3.32
N ARG A 68 -0.45 5.94 2.02
CA ARG A 68 -1.44 5.06 1.40
C ARG A 68 -0.82 3.80 0.78
N CYS A 69 0.51 3.71 0.75
CA CYS A 69 1.22 2.55 0.23
C CYS A 69 2.55 2.34 0.96
N GLY A 70 2.72 1.16 1.55
CA GLY A 70 3.90 0.80 2.31
C GLY A 70 3.85 1.30 3.75
N SER A 71 5.01 1.65 4.28
CA SER A 71 5.17 2.05 5.66
C SER A 71 4.81 3.52 5.85
N GLY A 72 4.20 3.83 6.98
CA GLY A 72 3.90 5.19 7.40
C GLY A 72 3.82 5.28 8.92
N THR A 73 3.29 6.40 9.39
CA THR A 73 3.04 6.68 10.80
C THR A 73 1.60 7.14 10.95
N ARG A 74 0.91 6.65 11.98
CA ARG A 74 -0.38 7.21 12.38
C ARG A 74 -0.24 7.87 13.73
N GLU A 75 -0.96 8.97 13.88
CA GLU A 75 -0.88 9.84 15.04
C GLU A 75 -2.22 9.87 15.78
N ARG A 76 -2.17 10.17 17.08
CA ARG A 76 -3.34 10.39 17.91
C ARG A 76 -3.08 11.51 18.90
N SER A 77 -4.14 12.15 19.37
CA SER A 77 -4.05 13.17 20.39
C SER A 77 -3.86 12.54 21.76
N VAL A 78 -2.83 12.97 22.49
CA VAL A 78 -2.57 12.62 23.88
C VAL A 78 -2.50 13.91 24.69
N LEU A 79 -3.48 14.11 25.58
CA LEU A 79 -3.65 15.36 26.30
C LEU A 79 -3.64 15.13 27.82
N CYS A 80 -2.98 16.03 28.55
CA CYS A 80 -3.06 16.11 30.00
C CYS A 80 -3.80 17.40 30.40
N PRO A 81 -4.81 17.35 31.29
CA PRO A 81 -5.59 18.52 31.70
C PRO A 81 -4.75 19.68 32.30
N GLY A 82 -3.51 19.42 32.74
CA GLY A 82 -2.59 20.40 33.30
C GLY A 82 -1.56 21.01 32.34
N GLY A 83 -1.60 20.72 31.04
CA GLY A 83 -0.67 21.26 30.04
C GLY A 83 0.75 20.64 30.08
N VAL A 84 1.72 21.33 29.45
CA VAL A 84 3.12 20.84 29.28
C VAL A 84 3.84 20.82 30.62
N GLY A 85 4.32 19.65 31.06
CA GLY A 85 4.81 19.38 32.43
C GLY A 85 3.76 18.72 33.35
N GLY A 86 2.76 18.07 32.75
CA GLY A 86 1.51 17.66 33.37
C GLY A 86 1.62 16.78 34.62
N LEU A 87 0.63 16.96 35.51
CA LEU A 87 0.40 16.22 36.75
C LEU A 87 -0.18 14.82 36.51
N CYS A 88 -0.29 14.41 35.24
CA CYS A 88 -0.88 13.13 34.85
C CYS A 88 -0.04 11.96 35.34
N ARG A 89 -0.70 10.90 35.80
CA ARG A 89 -0.01 9.74 36.37
C ARG A 89 0.69 8.94 35.28
N GLY A 90 1.96 8.62 35.52
CA GLY A 90 2.76 7.78 34.64
C GLY A 90 3.23 8.49 33.37
N ALA A 91 3.98 7.75 32.55
CA ALA A 91 4.49 8.27 31.28
C ALA A 91 3.34 8.55 30.29
N ALA A 92 3.51 9.59 29.47
CA ALA A 92 2.60 9.87 28.38
C ALA A 92 2.47 8.64 27.47
N PRO A 93 1.24 8.20 27.13
CA PRO A 93 1.01 7.24 26.07
C PRO A 93 1.64 7.72 24.76
N ARG A 94 2.03 6.78 23.89
CA ARG A 94 2.55 7.13 22.56
C ARG A 94 1.50 7.91 21.77
N ASP A 95 1.92 9.00 21.15
CA ASP A 95 1.14 9.84 20.25
C ASP A 95 1.35 9.47 18.77
N ALA A 96 2.41 8.72 18.47
CA ALA A 96 2.71 8.20 17.14
C ALA A 96 3.02 6.69 17.17
N GLU A 97 2.58 5.97 16.15
CA GLU A 97 2.98 4.57 15.95
C GLU A 97 3.14 4.20 14.46
N PRO A 98 3.99 3.21 14.14
CA PRO A 98 4.15 2.76 12.77
C PRO A 98 2.88 2.10 12.26
N CYS A 99 2.54 2.37 11.01
CA CYS A 99 1.45 1.73 10.30
C CYS A 99 1.91 1.25 8.93
N ARG A 100 1.14 0.32 8.36
CA ARG A 100 1.38 -0.19 7.02
C ARG A 100 0.08 -0.24 6.25
N GLU A 101 0.05 0.42 5.11
CA GLU A 101 -1.12 0.51 4.23
C GLU A 101 -0.79 -0.05 2.86
N ILE A 102 -1.70 -0.82 2.26
CA ILE A 102 -1.46 -1.49 0.97
C ILE A 102 -2.56 -1.11 -0.04
N SER A 103 -3.69 -0.57 0.43
CA SER A 103 -4.85 -0.25 -0.42
C SER A 103 -4.55 0.72 -1.57
N GLY A 104 -3.56 1.60 -1.42
CA GLY A 104 -3.14 2.55 -2.46
C GLY A 104 -1.90 2.15 -3.24
N CYS A 105 -1.39 0.93 -3.07
CA CYS A 105 -0.18 0.49 -3.76
C CYS A 105 -0.42 0.21 -5.24
N THR A 106 0.34 0.87 -6.10
CA THR A 106 0.31 0.68 -7.55
C THR A 106 1.73 0.57 -8.09
N TRP A 107 1.88 -0.18 -9.17
CA TRP A 107 3.15 -0.33 -9.86
C TRP A 107 3.64 1.02 -10.39
N ARG A 108 4.92 1.29 -10.21
CA ARG A 108 5.60 2.43 -10.80
C ARG A 108 6.53 1.95 -11.91
N ALA A 109 6.64 2.77 -12.94
CA ALA A 109 7.51 2.53 -14.07
C ALA A 109 8.31 3.79 -14.36
N ALA A 110 9.59 3.60 -14.68
CA ALA A 110 10.46 4.68 -15.14
C ALA A 110 10.17 5.00 -16.62
N GLU A 111 10.77 6.08 -17.09
CA GLU A 111 10.83 6.38 -18.52
C GLU A 111 11.55 5.27 -19.29
N TRP A 112 11.16 5.09 -20.54
CA TRP A 112 11.81 4.14 -21.44
C TRP A 112 13.20 4.62 -21.84
N THR A 113 14.14 3.69 -21.96
CA THR A 113 15.41 3.98 -22.65
C THR A 113 15.15 4.39 -24.10
N PRO A 114 15.98 5.25 -24.69
CA PRO A 114 15.85 5.60 -26.11
C PRO A 114 15.95 4.37 -27.01
N CYS A 115 15.35 4.48 -28.19
CA CYS A 115 15.57 3.53 -29.28
C CYS A 115 16.98 3.74 -29.85
N ASP A 116 17.92 2.89 -29.46
CA ASP A 116 19.23 2.89 -30.09
C ASP A 116 19.10 2.21 -31.46
N GLY A 117 19.67 2.79 -32.51
CA GLY A 117 19.47 2.39 -33.92
C GLY A 117 19.81 0.94 -34.29
N ALA A 118 20.22 0.10 -33.33
CA ALA A 118 20.38 -1.35 -33.44
C ALA A 118 19.06 -2.14 -33.24
N CYS A 119 17.91 -1.47 -33.23
CA CYS A 119 16.57 -2.06 -33.05
C CYS A 119 16.45 -2.96 -31.81
N GLN A 120 17.21 -2.64 -30.77
CA GLN A 120 17.15 -3.36 -29.50
C GLN A 120 15.86 -3.00 -28.75
N PRO A 121 15.37 -3.89 -27.87
CA PRO A 121 14.22 -3.59 -27.03
C PRO A 121 14.50 -2.40 -26.12
N GLN A 122 13.54 -1.49 -26.00
CA GLN A 122 13.61 -0.45 -24.98
C GLN A 122 13.35 -1.08 -23.62
N THR A 123 14.09 -0.63 -22.62
CA THR A 123 14.03 -1.14 -21.25
C THR A 123 13.53 -0.04 -20.32
N ARG A 124 12.89 -0.43 -19.22
CA ARG A 124 12.59 0.48 -18.10
C ARG A 124 12.57 -0.28 -16.79
N GLN A 125 12.81 0.43 -15.70
CA GLN A 125 12.61 -0.13 -14.38
C GLN A 125 11.11 -0.14 -14.03
N VAL A 126 10.65 -1.24 -13.44
CA VAL A 126 9.29 -1.40 -12.92
C VAL A 126 9.41 -1.89 -11.49
N TRP A 127 8.73 -1.23 -10.56
CA TRP A 127 8.83 -1.55 -9.14
C TRP A 127 7.53 -1.27 -8.39
N CYS A 128 7.31 -2.04 -7.32
CA CYS A 128 6.29 -1.73 -6.33
C CYS A 128 6.93 -0.84 -5.25
N PRO A 129 6.29 0.26 -4.81
CA PRO A 129 6.89 1.17 -3.81
C PRO A 129 7.28 0.49 -2.50
N THR A 130 6.64 -0.62 -2.16
CA THR A 130 6.92 -1.40 -0.94
C THR A 130 8.07 -2.41 -1.11
N GLY A 131 8.59 -2.57 -2.33
CA GLY A 131 9.54 -3.63 -2.68
C GLY A 131 8.92 -5.02 -2.76
N ARG A 132 7.61 -5.16 -2.56
CA ARG A 132 6.90 -6.45 -2.55
C ARG A 132 5.86 -6.51 -3.66
N PRO A 133 6.09 -7.31 -4.72
CA PRO A 133 5.17 -7.43 -5.86
C PRO A 133 3.73 -7.80 -5.49
N ALA A 134 3.54 -8.64 -4.46
CA ALA A 134 2.21 -9.07 -4.00
C ALA A 134 1.33 -7.93 -3.45
N GLU A 135 1.93 -6.78 -3.13
CA GLU A 135 1.23 -5.62 -2.55
C GLU A 135 0.78 -4.63 -3.62
N CYS A 136 1.15 -4.83 -4.88
CA CYS A 136 0.68 -4.05 -6.01
C CYS A 136 -0.31 -4.91 -6.83
N PRO A 137 -1.64 -4.79 -6.60
CA PRO A 137 -2.65 -5.72 -7.12
C PRO A 137 -2.91 -5.60 -8.63
N ALA A 138 -2.47 -4.50 -9.26
CA ALA A 138 -2.55 -4.34 -10.70
C ALA A 138 -1.53 -5.22 -11.45
N ILE A 139 -1.76 -5.44 -12.74
CA ILE A 139 -0.80 -6.12 -13.62
C ILE A 139 0.52 -5.34 -13.61
N GLU A 140 1.63 -6.04 -13.35
CA GLU A 140 2.96 -5.46 -13.45
C GLU A 140 3.21 -4.96 -14.89
N PRO A 141 3.48 -3.66 -15.09
CA PRO A 141 3.80 -3.14 -16.41
C PRO A 141 5.02 -3.85 -17.01
N SER A 142 5.06 -3.99 -18.33
CA SER A 142 6.21 -4.57 -19.01
C SER A 142 7.48 -3.73 -18.76
N PRO A 143 8.61 -4.31 -18.32
CA PRO A 143 9.91 -3.62 -18.27
C PRO A 143 10.65 -3.64 -19.62
N LEU A 144 10.05 -4.22 -20.66
CA LEU A 144 10.58 -4.31 -22.01
C LEU A 144 9.48 -3.94 -23.00
N GLN A 145 9.82 -3.21 -24.06
CA GLN A 145 8.96 -3.00 -25.22
C GLN A 145 9.76 -3.05 -26.51
N SER A 146 9.07 -3.25 -27.64
CA SER A 146 9.73 -3.24 -28.94
C SER A 146 10.10 -1.82 -29.34
N CYS A 147 11.25 -1.66 -29.97
CA CYS A 147 11.59 -0.41 -30.65
C CYS A 147 10.83 -0.34 -31.98
N SER A 148 10.06 0.74 -32.19
CA SER A 148 9.21 0.94 -33.38
C SER A 148 9.52 2.21 -34.16
N ASP A 149 10.70 2.80 -33.95
CA ASP A 149 11.19 3.91 -34.78
C ASP A 149 11.28 3.48 -36.25
N GLY A 150 11.12 4.45 -37.17
CA GLY A 150 10.85 4.17 -38.59
C GLY A 150 11.80 3.17 -39.27
N ALA A 151 13.10 3.16 -38.91
CA ALA A 151 14.05 2.18 -39.42
C ALA A 151 13.79 0.74 -38.90
N CYS A 152 13.32 0.59 -37.67
CA CYS A 152 13.03 -0.69 -37.03
C CYS A 152 11.62 -1.21 -37.36
N ALA A 153 10.68 -0.32 -37.67
CA ALA A 153 9.33 -0.67 -38.06
C ALA A 153 9.27 -1.46 -39.38
N ASN A 154 10.22 -1.23 -40.29
CA ASN A 154 10.15 -1.73 -41.67
C ASN A 154 11.20 -2.81 -42.03
N ALA A 155 12.06 -3.23 -41.09
CA ALA A 155 13.33 -3.89 -41.43
C ALA A 155 13.52 -5.36 -40.95
N SER A 156 12.48 -6.18 -40.90
CA SER A 156 12.63 -7.57 -40.40
C SER A 156 12.92 -8.62 -41.46
N GLY A 157 12.44 -8.42 -42.70
CA GLY A 157 12.49 -9.45 -43.75
C GLY A 157 11.69 -10.72 -43.42
N VAL A 158 10.92 -10.73 -42.32
CA VAL A 158 10.07 -11.85 -41.90
C VAL A 158 8.63 -11.53 -42.25
N GLU A 159 8.01 -12.35 -43.10
CA GLU A 159 6.63 -12.13 -43.56
C GLU A 159 5.62 -12.44 -42.44
N ALA A 160 5.85 -13.51 -41.69
CA ALA A 160 5.01 -13.90 -40.56
C ALA A 160 5.82 -14.67 -39.51
N LEU A 161 5.48 -14.45 -38.25
CA LEU A 161 5.93 -15.26 -37.12
C LEU A 161 4.74 -16.02 -36.54
N ALA A 162 4.90 -17.33 -36.36
CA ALA A 162 3.91 -18.18 -35.72
C ALA A 162 4.40 -18.66 -34.34
N LEU A 163 3.56 -18.49 -33.33
CA LEU A 163 3.76 -18.93 -31.96
C LEU A 163 2.67 -19.93 -31.60
N GLU A 164 3.04 -21.16 -31.29
CA GLU A 164 2.13 -22.14 -30.72
C GLU A 164 2.05 -21.92 -29.21
N LEU A 165 0.82 -21.70 -28.71
CA LEU A 165 0.52 -21.49 -27.30
C LEU A 165 -0.34 -22.63 -26.79
N THR A 166 0.22 -23.45 -25.89
CA THR A 166 -0.54 -24.52 -25.24
C THR A 166 -0.95 -24.08 -23.84
N LEU A 167 -2.26 -23.89 -23.64
CA LEU A 167 -2.83 -23.54 -22.35
C LEU A 167 -3.34 -24.79 -21.64
N GLN A 168 -2.92 -25.00 -20.40
CA GLN A 168 -3.57 -25.94 -19.51
C GLN A 168 -4.74 -25.25 -18.79
N LEU A 169 -5.90 -25.88 -18.78
CA LEU A 169 -7.11 -25.32 -18.17
C LEU A 169 -7.42 -26.03 -16.86
N GLY A 170 -7.86 -25.26 -15.85
CA GLY A 170 -8.27 -25.82 -14.56
C GLY A 170 -9.62 -26.55 -14.60
N ALA A 171 -10.44 -26.29 -15.61
CA ALA A 171 -11.76 -26.90 -15.81
C ALA A 171 -12.14 -26.86 -17.30
N GLN A 172 -13.19 -27.61 -17.68
CA GLN A 172 -13.73 -27.54 -19.04
C GLN A 172 -14.26 -26.12 -19.34
N PRO A 173 -13.90 -25.51 -20.48
CA PRO A 173 -14.33 -24.15 -20.80
C PRO A 173 -15.83 -24.12 -21.11
N ALA A 174 -16.58 -23.25 -20.42
CA ALA A 174 -17.97 -22.95 -20.76
C ALA A 174 -18.06 -22.29 -22.15
N ALA A 175 -19.24 -22.35 -22.77
CA ALA A 175 -19.51 -21.68 -24.04
C ALA A 175 -19.07 -20.19 -24.01
N GLY A 176 -18.37 -19.72 -25.05
CA GLY A 176 -17.83 -18.36 -25.13
C GLY A 176 -16.54 -18.10 -24.33
N THR A 177 -16.11 -19.01 -23.45
CA THR A 177 -14.83 -18.88 -22.72
C THR A 177 -13.63 -19.02 -23.64
N VAL A 178 -13.70 -19.91 -24.63
CA VAL A 178 -12.65 -20.07 -25.65
C VAL A 178 -12.45 -18.77 -26.43
N GLN A 179 -13.53 -18.09 -26.84
CA GLN A 179 -13.43 -16.81 -27.55
C GLN A 179 -12.83 -15.71 -26.68
N ARG A 180 -13.16 -15.67 -25.39
CA ARG A 180 -12.51 -14.75 -24.43
C ARG A 180 -11.01 -15.06 -24.28
N MET A 181 -10.62 -16.33 -24.25
CA MET A 181 -9.21 -16.74 -24.21
C MET A 181 -8.46 -16.34 -25.47
N VAL A 182 -9.06 -16.52 -26.66
CA VAL A 182 -8.50 -16.08 -27.94
C VAL A 182 -8.30 -14.56 -27.95
N ALA A 183 -9.34 -13.79 -27.61
CA ALA A 183 -9.26 -12.33 -27.56
C ALA A 183 -8.25 -11.82 -26.52
N ALA A 184 -8.21 -12.42 -25.33
CA ALA A 184 -7.27 -12.07 -24.28
C ALA A 184 -5.83 -12.45 -24.65
N SER A 185 -5.61 -13.59 -25.32
CA SER A 185 -4.29 -14.01 -25.80
C SER A 185 -3.78 -13.05 -26.87
N ARG A 186 -4.65 -12.64 -27.80
CA ARG A 186 -4.34 -11.61 -28.80
C ARG A 186 -3.92 -10.29 -28.15
N GLN A 187 -4.70 -9.81 -27.18
CA GLN A 187 -4.43 -8.55 -26.48
C GLN A 187 -3.17 -8.61 -25.61
N SER A 188 -2.90 -9.77 -25.00
CA SER A 188 -1.75 -9.94 -24.12
C SER A 188 -0.46 -10.13 -24.94
N LEU A 189 -0.52 -10.85 -26.06
CA LEU A 189 0.60 -10.95 -27.01
C LEU A 189 0.96 -9.60 -27.61
N SER A 190 -0.04 -8.82 -28.04
CA SER A 190 0.21 -7.49 -28.59
C SER A 190 0.87 -6.57 -27.56
N GLN A 191 0.43 -6.64 -26.29
CA GLN A 191 1.01 -5.92 -25.17
C GLN A 191 2.43 -6.39 -24.82
N VAL A 192 2.69 -7.70 -24.83
CA VAL A 192 4.03 -8.28 -24.60
C VAL A 192 4.99 -7.88 -25.72
N LEU A 193 4.51 -7.84 -26.96
CA LEU A 193 5.31 -7.54 -28.15
C LEU A 193 5.42 -6.04 -28.46
N GLY A 194 4.63 -5.19 -27.80
CA GLY A 194 4.56 -3.76 -28.09
C GLY A 194 4.05 -3.44 -29.51
N ILE A 195 3.20 -4.31 -30.07
CA ILE A 195 2.67 -4.17 -31.44
C ILE A 195 1.16 -3.91 -31.41
N ARG A 196 0.60 -3.43 -32.52
CA ARG A 196 -0.84 -3.24 -32.64
C ARG A 196 -1.57 -4.60 -32.58
N PRO A 197 -2.69 -4.72 -31.84
CA PRO A 197 -3.49 -5.94 -31.82
C PRO A 197 -3.96 -6.39 -33.21
N SER A 198 -4.12 -5.46 -34.16
CA SER A 198 -4.49 -5.75 -35.55
C SER A 198 -3.51 -6.68 -36.27
N LEU A 199 -2.23 -6.67 -35.88
CA LEU A 199 -1.17 -7.48 -36.49
C LEU A 199 -1.06 -8.88 -35.88
N VAL A 200 -1.85 -9.17 -34.83
CA VAL A 200 -1.86 -10.46 -34.16
C VAL A 200 -3.19 -11.16 -34.49
N THR A 201 -3.12 -12.31 -35.14
CA THR A 201 -4.24 -13.23 -35.32
C THR A 201 -4.05 -14.43 -34.41
N VAL A 202 -5.13 -14.90 -33.79
CA VAL A 202 -5.08 -16.05 -32.87
C VAL A 202 -6.19 -17.02 -33.27
N GLU A 203 -5.81 -18.25 -33.59
CA GLU A 203 -6.70 -19.31 -34.06
C GLU A 203 -6.61 -20.51 -33.12
N VAL A 204 -7.70 -21.29 -33.02
CA VAL A 204 -7.73 -22.51 -32.22
C VAL A 204 -7.30 -23.68 -33.09
N LEU A 205 -6.19 -24.35 -32.76
CA LEU A 205 -5.73 -25.54 -33.47
C LEU A 205 -6.40 -26.82 -32.97
N GLY A 206 -6.77 -26.86 -31.70
CA GLY A 206 -7.43 -28.01 -31.11
C GLY A 206 -7.62 -27.89 -29.60
N GLY A 207 -8.56 -28.65 -29.07
CA GLY A 207 -8.78 -28.81 -27.63
C GLY A 207 -9.21 -30.24 -27.34
N GLY A 208 -8.53 -30.91 -26.42
CA GLY A 208 -8.83 -32.31 -26.11
C GLY A 208 -8.19 -32.78 -24.81
N PRO A 209 -8.72 -33.84 -24.19
CA PRO A 209 -8.10 -34.46 -23.03
C PRO A 209 -6.86 -35.25 -23.47
N ARG A 210 -5.66 -34.68 -23.37
CA ARG A 210 -4.42 -35.48 -23.56
C ARG A 210 -4.14 -36.30 -22.30
N ARG A 211 -4.20 -37.62 -22.42
CA ARG A 211 -3.56 -38.55 -21.47
C ARG A 211 -2.16 -38.87 -21.99
N LEU A 212 -1.15 -38.11 -21.55
CA LEU A 212 0.25 -38.52 -21.65
C LEU A 212 1.01 -37.80 -20.53
N GLY A 213 1.34 -38.53 -19.47
CA GLY A 213 2.31 -38.12 -18.45
C GLY A 213 1.93 -36.93 -17.56
N ALA A 214 1.13 -37.19 -16.52
CA ALA A 214 1.23 -36.54 -15.20
C ALA A 214 0.66 -35.13 -14.93
N LEU A 215 -0.29 -34.60 -15.71
CA LEU A 215 -1.16 -33.50 -15.25
C LEU A 215 -2.62 -33.70 -15.74
N PRO A 216 -3.65 -33.77 -14.86
CA PRO A 216 -5.03 -33.97 -15.28
C PRO A 216 -5.69 -32.62 -15.60
N GLY A 217 -6.01 -32.36 -16.87
CA GLY A 217 -6.81 -31.19 -17.25
C GLY A 217 -7.04 -31.06 -18.76
N PRO A 218 -8.13 -30.38 -19.19
CA PRO A 218 -8.32 -30.04 -20.60
C PRO A 218 -7.22 -29.08 -21.07
N GLN A 219 -6.73 -29.30 -22.29
CA GLN A 219 -5.76 -28.42 -22.94
C GLN A 219 -6.41 -27.69 -24.12
N LEU A 220 -5.96 -26.46 -24.36
CA LEU A 220 -6.33 -25.64 -25.50
C LEU A 220 -5.06 -25.19 -26.19
N THR A 221 -4.90 -25.55 -27.46
CA THR A 221 -3.78 -25.11 -28.29
C THR A 221 -4.23 -23.98 -29.20
N LEU A 222 -3.58 -22.84 -29.07
CA LEU A 222 -3.80 -21.65 -29.90
C LEU A 222 -2.60 -21.43 -30.80
N LEU A 223 -2.84 -21.09 -32.07
CA LEU A 223 -1.81 -20.58 -32.97
C LEU A 223 -1.94 -19.08 -33.03
N ALA A 224 -0.92 -18.37 -32.56
CA ALA A 224 -0.82 -16.94 -32.73
C ALA A 224 0.10 -16.61 -33.91
N ARG A 225 -0.43 -15.95 -34.94
CA ARG A 225 0.35 -15.42 -36.05
C ARG A 225 0.53 -13.92 -35.88
N VAL A 226 1.76 -13.46 -36.06
CA VAL A 226 2.15 -12.05 -36.09
C VAL A 226 2.57 -11.73 -37.51
N GLU A 227 1.80 -10.89 -38.20
CA GLU A 227 2.10 -10.46 -39.56
C GLU A 227 3.11 -9.33 -39.55
N GLN A 228 4.11 -9.43 -40.43
CA GLN A 228 5.16 -8.42 -40.64
C GLN A 228 5.74 -7.90 -39.30
N PRO A 229 6.30 -8.77 -38.44
CA PRO A 229 6.88 -8.34 -37.19
C PRO A 229 8.00 -7.34 -37.46
N SER A 230 8.07 -6.24 -36.71
CA SER A 230 9.18 -5.29 -36.81
C SER A 230 10.50 -5.92 -36.33
N SER A 231 11.65 -5.37 -36.74
CA SER A 231 12.96 -5.85 -36.23
C SER A 231 13.04 -5.73 -34.71
N GLY A 232 12.43 -4.67 -34.15
CA GLY A 232 12.32 -4.49 -32.70
C GLY A 232 11.43 -5.53 -32.03
N ALA A 233 10.36 -6.00 -32.68
CA ALA A 233 9.52 -7.08 -32.15
C ALA A 233 10.26 -8.43 -32.17
N LEU A 234 11.03 -8.71 -33.22
CA LEU A 234 11.89 -9.91 -33.30
C LEU A 234 13.02 -9.86 -32.26
N ALA A 235 13.66 -8.71 -32.08
CA ALA A 235 14.68 -8.53 -31.06
C ALA A 235 14.11 -8.70 -29.65
N LEU A 236 12.89 -8.20 -29.40
CA LEU A 236 12.18 -8.39 -28.15
C LEU A 236 11.86 -9.87 -27.90
N LEU A 237 11.36 -10.59 -28.90
CA LEU A 237 11.15 -12.03 -28.79
C LEU A 237 12.44 -12.79 -28.52
N GLY A 238 13.53 -12.42 -29.19
CA GLY A 238 14.86 -12.94 -28.90
C GLY A 238 15.31 -12.70 -27.46
N SER A 239 15.08 -11.49 -26.93
CA SER A 239 15.38 -11.16 -25.52
C SER A 239 14.51 -11.92 -24.53
N LEU A 240 13.28 -12.28 -24.93
CA LEU A 240 12.34 -13.07 -24.14
C LEU A 240 12.47 -14.58 -24.41
N ALA A 241 13.31 -15.01 -25.36
CA ALA A 241 13.39 -16.39 -25.85
C ALA A 241 13.96 -17.40 -24.84
N GLY A 242 14.32 -16.95 -23.63
CA GLY A 242 14.33 -17.88 -22.51
C GLY A 242 12.93 -18.46 -22.34
N ARG A 243 12.71 -19.73 -22.72
CA ARG A 243 11.40 -20.42 -22.89
C ARG A 243 10.32 -20.15 -21.82
N GLY A 244 10.71 -19.65 -20.64
CA GLY A 244 9.82 -19.24 -19.56
C GLY A 244 9.39 -17.76 -19.53
N ALA A 245 10.04 -16.81 -20.22
CA ALA A 245 9.77 -15.38 -20.01
C ALA A 245 8.51 -14.90 -20.74
N VAL A 246 8.36 -15.23 -22.03
CA VAL A 246 7.13 -14.97 -22.80
C VAL A 246 5.93 -15.65 -22.14
N SER A 247 6.07 -16.94 -21.83
CA SER A 247 5.02 -17.75 -21.20
C SER A 247 4.64 -17.22 -19.82
N ARG A 248 5.58 -16.86 -18.93
CA ARG A 248 5.25 -16.30 -17.61
C ARG A 248 4.52 -14.96 -17.69
N ARG A 249 4.85 -14.09 -18.64
CA ARG A 249 4.14 -12.80 -18.80
C ARG A 249 2.75 -13.01 -19.34
N LEU A 250 2.62 -13.77 -20.43
CA LEU A 250 1.34 -14.07 -21.03
C LEU A 250 0.41 -14.80 -20.04
N TRP A 251 0.93 -15.75 -19.28
CA TRP A 251 0.18 -16.45 -18.22
C TRP A 251 -0.32 -15.50 -17.12
N ARG A 252 0.53 -14.59 -16.62
CA ARG A 252 0.13 -13.60 -15.60
C ARG A 252 -0.97 -12.66 -16.11
N ASP A 253 -0.86 -12.19 -17.35
CA ASP A 253 -1.87 -11.32 -17.96
C ASP A 253 -3.21 -12.04 -18.15
N LEU A 254 -3.19 -13.31 -18.58
CA LEU A 254 -4.39 -14.12 -18.73
C LEU A 254 -5.08 -14.37 -17.37
N LEU A 255 -4.31 -14.68 -16.33
CA LEU A 255 -4.85 -14.84 -14.97
C LEU A 255 -5.46 -13.54 -14.42
N ALA A 256 -4.79 -12.40 -14.61
CA ALA A 256 -5.28 -11.11 -14.14
C ALA A 256 -6.57 -10.67 -14.86
N ARG A 257 -6.81 -11.19 -16.07
CA ARG A 257 -8.07 -11.03 -16.82
C ARG A 257 -9.15 -12.05 -16.39
N GLY A 258 -8.93 -12.81 -15.32
CA GLY A 258 -9.88 -13.76 -14.75
C GLY A 258 -10.00 -15.08 -15.53
N LEU A 259 -9.00 -15.44 -16.33
CA LEU A 259 -9.02 -16.70 -17.10
C LEU A 259 -8.39 -17.83 -16.28
N ALA A 260 -9.04 -19.01 -16.28
CA ALA A 260 -8.62 -20.18 -15.52
C ALA A 260 -7.52 -20.99 -16.25
N VAL A 261 -6.31 -20.42 -16.34
CA VAL A 261 -5.15 -21.05 -16.98
C VAL A 261 -4.18 -21.57 -15.92
N SER A 262 -3.89 -22.87 -15.91
CA SER A 262 -2.95 -23.52 -14.97
C SER A 262 -1.51 -23.62 -15.49
N GLY A 263 -1.30 -23.43 -16.80
CA GLY A 263 0.01 -23.45 -17.41
C GLY A 263 -0.02 -22.92 -18.86
N LEU A 264 1.14 -22.45 -19.33
CA LEU A 264 1.31 -21.96 -20.69
C LEU A 264 2.69 -22.35 -21.22
N GLU A 265 2.74 -23.03 -22.35
CA GLU A 265 3.96 -23.26 -23.12
C GLU A 265 3.89 -22.48 -24.44
N ALA A 266 4.98 -21.79 -24.79
CA ALA A 266 5.11 -21.04 -26.03
C ALA A 266 6.30 -21.58 -26.82
N GLY A 267 6.07 -21.99 -28.07
CA GLY A 267 7.09 -22.50 -28.98
C GLY A 267 7.00 -21.89 -30.37
N PRO A 268 8.09 -21.95 -31.15
CA PRO A 268 7.98 -21.74 -32.59
C PRO A 268 7.04 -22.81 -33.17
N ALA A 269 6.14 -22.39 -34.05
CA ALA A 269 5.30 -23.31 -34.82
C ALA A 269 6.12 -24.04 -35.90
#